data_AF-A0A820J1K7-F1
#
_entry.id   AF-A0A820J1K7-F1
#
_cell.length_a   1.000
_cell.length_b   1.000
_cell.length_c   1.000
_cell.angle_alpha   90.00
_cell.angle_beta   90.00
_cell.angle_gamma   90.00
#
_symmetry.space_group_name_H-M   'P 1'
#
loop_
_entity.id
_entity.type
_entity.pdbx_description
1 polymer ?
#
loop_
_entity_poly.entity_id
_entity_poly.type
_entity_poly.pdbx_seq_one_letter_code
_entity_poly.pdbx_strand_id
1 'polypeptide(L)'
;MGKALVDESHISLDCLSNALNDYIKQGQALIILDGLDEIPVSEQRSKIINLVENFVENNVQTPTGLSVFDNPHMNRLFDDPFRSGGNQLIVTSRIVGYHVAPLDGQFAHYTIRPMDEEHMKDF
;
A
#
# COMPACT_ATOMS: atom_id res chain seq x y z
N MET A 1 29.45 41.19 -13.47
CA MET A 1 28.19 40.63 -14.01
C MET A 1 28.37 39.12 -14.06
N GLY A 2 27.76 38.40 -13.12
CA GLY A 2 27.93 36.96 -12.95
C GLY A 2 27.00 36.50 -11.85
N LYS A 3 25.70 36.49 -12.13
CA LYS A 3 24.68 35.96 -11.23
C LYS A 3 24.92 34.45 -11.15
N ALA A 4 25.33 33.96 -9.98
CA ALA A 4 25.22 32.55 -9.65
C ALA A 4 23.74 32.17 -9.81
N LEU A 5 23.46 31.31 -10.79
CA LEU A 5 22.15 30.76 -11.03
C LEU A 5 21.97 29.58 -10.07
N VAL A 6 21.07 29.80 -9.12
CA VAL A 6 20.12 28.85 -8.53
C VAL A 6 20.72 27.53 -8.02
N ASP A 7 20.87 27.47 -6.69
CA ASP A 7 20.97 26.25 -5.91
C ASP A 7 19.66 25.45 -6.08
N GLU A 8 19.68 24.43 -6.94
CA GLU A 8 18.61 23.44 -6.97
C GLU A 8 18.68 22.67 -5.66
N SER A 9 17.68 22.89 -4.81
CA SER A 9 17.49 22.17 -3.56
C SER A 9 17.31 20.67 -3.85
N HIS A 10 18.42 19.95 -3.96
CA HIS A 10 18.44 18.51 -3.98
C HIS A 10 17.84 18.04 -2.65
N ILE A 11 16.58 17.59 -2.67
CA ILE A 11 16.04 16.79 -1.57
C ILE A 11 16.95 15.57 -1.48
N SER A 12 17.74 15.49 -0.41
CA SER A 12 18.57 14.32 -0.19
C SER A 12 17.66 13.10 -0.03
N LEU A 13 18.13 11.94 -0.50
CA LEU A 13 17.42 10.68 -0.28
C LEU A 13 17.13 10.44 1.20
N ASP A 14 18.01 10.91 2.09
CA ASP A 14 17.82 10.86 3.54
C ASP A 14 16.64 11.72 4.01
N CYS A 15 16.51 12.95 3.49
CA CYS A 15 15.39 13.82 3.82
C CYS A 15 14.06 13.23 3.35
N LEU A 16 14.02 12.66 2.14
CA LEU A 16 12.82 12.00 1.62
C LEU A 16 12.47 10.75 2.44
N SER A 17 13.48 9.92 2.75
CA SER A 17 13.31 8.72 3.57
C SER A 17 12.80 9.06 4.97
N ASN A 18 13.35 10.10 5.60
CA ASN A 18 12.90 10.56 6.91
C ASN A 18 11.45 11.07 6.86
N ALA A 19 11.11 11.92 5.88
CA ALA A 19 9.76 12.42 5.71
C ALA A 19 8.75 11.29 5.48
N LEU A 20 9.07 10.32 4.61
CA LEU A 20 8.23 9.14 4.38
C LEU A 20 8.02 8.34 5.67
N ASN A 21 9.10 8.05 6.40
CA ASN A 21 9.03 7.34 7.66
C ASN A 21 8.19 8.08 8.71
N ASP A 22 8.26 9.41 8.75
CA ASP A 22 7.48 10.23 9.66
C ASP A 22 5.98 10.16 9.34
N TYR A 23 5.60 10.25 8.05
CA TYR A 23 4.20 10.09 7.64
C TYR A 23 3.66 8.69 7.95
N ILE A 24 4.45 7.65 7.71
CA ILE A 24 4.06 6.27 8.04
C ILE A 24 3.89 6.13 9.56
N LYS A 25 4.85 6.57 10.38
CA LYS A 25 4.74 6.47 11.85
C LYS A 25 3.56 7.26 12.42
N GLN A 26 3.16 8.34 11.77
CA GLN A 26 2.02 9.16 12.19
C GLN A 26 0.66 8.61 11.71
N GLY A 27 0.63 7.52 10.94
CA GLY A 27 -0.62 6.98 10.40
C GLY A 27 -1.23 7.88 9.32
N GLN A 28 -0.41 8.61 8.58
CA GLN A 28 -0.83 9.65 7.62
C GLN A 28 -0.45 9.31 6.18
N ALA A 29 -0.20 8.04 5.87
CA ALA A 29 0.21 7.60 4.55
C ALA A 29 -0.84 6.72 3.87
N LEU A 30 -1.11 7.02 2.59
CA LEU A 30 -1.68 6.07 1.64
C LEU A 30 -0.52 5.48 0.83
N ILE A 31 -0.31 4.18 0.96
CA ILE A 31 0.72 3.43 0.24
C ILE A 31 0.06 2.67 -0.91
N ILE A 32 0.61 2.82 -2.12
CA ILE A 32 0.18 2.08 -3.30
C ILE A 32 1.35 1.22 -3.76
N LEU A 33 1.15 -0.09 -3.74
CA LEU A 33 2.08 -1.08 -4.30
C LEU A 33 1.54 -1.53 -5.65
N ASP A 34 2.16 -1.06 -6.71
CA ASP A 34 1.74 -1.37 -8.07
C ASP A 34 2.45 -2.63 -8.60
N GLY A 35 1.71 -3.54 -9.22
CA GLY A 35 2.29 -4.66 -9.98
C GLY A 35 2.85 -5.82 -9.16
N LEU A 36 2.13 -6.32 -8.15
CA LEU A 36 2.60 -7.44 -7.32
C LEU A 36 2.91 -8.73 -8.14
N ASP A 37 2.30 -8.89 -9.32
CA ASP A 37 2.57 -10.04 -10.20
C ASP A 37 3.87 -9.96 -11.00
N GLU A 38 4.55 -8.81 -11.01
CA GLU A 38 5.86 -8.68 -11.67
C GLU A 38 6.96 -9.47 -10.96
N ILE A 39 6.69 -9.87 -9.71
CA ILE A 39 7.60 -10.68 -8.91
C ILE A 39 7.61 -12.11 -9.46
N PRO A 40 8.75 -12.59 -9.99
CA PRO A 40 8.84 -13.92 -10.58
C PRO A 40 8.51 -15.02 -9.56
N VAL A 41 7.86 -16.09 -10.03
CA VAL A 41 7.50 -17.27 -9.22
C VAL A 41 8.77 -18.06 -8.86
N SER A 42 9.46 -17.59 -7.83
CA SER A 42 10.66 -18.17 -7.23
C SER A 42 10.60 -18.00 -5.71
N GLU A 43 11.58 -18.53 -4.99
CA GLU A 43 11.73 -18.32 -3.54
C GLU A 43 11.71 -16.82 -3.13
N GLN A 44 12.07 -15.93 -4.04
CA GLN A 44 12.02 -14.47 -3.81
C GLN A 44 10.59 -13.96 -3.61
N ARG A 45 9.58 -14.61 -4.18
CA ARG A 45 8.19 -14.14 -4.09
C ARG A 45 7.63 -14.27 -2.69
N SER A 46 7.80 -15.43 -2.05
CA SER A 46 7.39 -15.61 -0.65
C SER A 46 8.11 -14.62 0.27
N LYS A 47 9.37 -14.27 -0.02
CA LYS A 47 10.10 -13.25 0.75
C LYS A 47 9.44 -11.88 0.61
N ILE A 48 9.06 -11.46 -0.61
CA ILE A 48 8.41 -10.17 -0.81
C ILE A 48 7.00 -10.15 -0.21
N ILE A 49 6.22 -11.21 -0.36
CA ILE A 49 4.91 -11.34 0.29
C ILE A 49 5.04 -11.19 1.80
N ASN A 50 5.97 -11.94 2.43
CA ASN A 50 6.23 -11.80 3.85
C ASN A 50 6.67 -10.39 4.24
N LEU A 51 7.47 -9.69 3.41
CA LEU A 51 7.86 -8.30 3.67
C LEU A 51 6.65 -7.35 3.63
N VAL A 52 5.75 -7.52 2.66
CA VAL A 52 4.51 -6.74 2.57
C VAL A 52 3.61 -7.03 3.76
N GLU A 53 3.43 -8.29 4.13
CA GLU A 53 2.60 -8.68 5.27
C GLU A 53 3.16 -8.15 6.59
N ASN A 54 4.45 -8.30 6.84
CA ASN A 54 5.12 -7.70 8.01
C ASN A 54 4.99 -6.18 8.00
N PHE A 55 5.11 -5.53 6.84
CA PHE A 55 4.92 -4.08 6.74
C PHE A 55 3.50 -3.69 7.15
N VAL A 56 2.48 -4.40 6.64
CA VAL A 56 1.07 -4.16 6.96
C VAL A 56 0.80 -4.39 8.44
N GLU A 57 1.26 -5.50 9.00
CA GLU A 57 1.06 -5.85 10.41
C GLU A 57 1.59 -4.75 11.34
N ASN A 58 2.76 -4.19 11.01
CA ASN A 58 3.45 -3.23 11.88
C ASN A 58 3.12 -1.76 11.59
N ASN A 59 2.63 -1.41 10.39
CA ASN A 59 2.48 -0.02 9.97
C ASN A 59 1.08 0.31 9.46
N VAL A 60 0.26 -0.66 9.05
CA VAL A 60 -1.11 -0.44 8.55
C VAL A 60 -2.09 -0.87 9.62
N GLN A 61 -2.10 -0.06 10.68
CA GLN A 61 -2.93 -0.26 11.85
C GLN A 61 -3.92 0.89 11.98
N THR A 62 -5.08 0.59 12.55
CA THR A 62 -6.00 1.62 12.99
C THR A 62 -5.41 2.41 14.18
N PRO A 63 -5.98 3.56 14.58
CA PRO A 63 -5.51 4.28 15.77
C PRO A 63 -5.59 3.48 17.06
N THR A 64 -6.38 2.40 17.10
CA THR A 64 -6.44 1.49 18.26
C THR A 64 -5.39 0.37 18.21
N GLY A 65 -4.56 0.34 17.15
CA GLY A 65 -3.47 -0.62 16.97
C GLY A 65 -3.89 -1.92 16.29
N LEU A 66 -5.07 -1.97 15.66
CA LEU A 66 -5.55 -3.19 15.01
C LEU A 66 -5.08 -3.28 13.56
N SER A 67 -4.52 -4.43 13.20
CA SER A 67 -4.09 -4.78 11.84
C SER A 67 -5.08 -5.72 11.15
N VAL A 68 -4.84 -5.98 9.85
CA VAL A 68 -5.61 -6.95 9.06
C VAL A 68 -5.33 -8.42 9.42
N PHE A 69 -4.33 -8.69 10.27
CA PHE A 69 -3.97 -10.05 10.72
C PHE A 69 -4.56 -10.38 12.10
N ASP A 70 -4.99 -9.38 12.86
CA ASP A 70 -5.57 -9.59 14.19
C ASP A 70 -6.93 -10.31 14.14
N ASN A 71 -7.20 -11.11 15.18
CA ASN A 71 -8.40 -11.93 15.29
C ASN A 71 -9.67 -11.06 15.35
N PRO A 72 -10.66 -11.25 14.46
CA PRO A 72 -11.79 -10.34 14.30
C PRO A 72 -12.87 -10.63 15.35
N HIS A 73 -12.60 -10.31 16.61
CA HIS A 73 -13.64 -10.29 17.63
C HIS A 73 -14.17 -8.86 17.78
N MET A 74 -15.28 -8.57 17.09
CA MET A 74 -16.12 -7.36 17.20
C MET A 74 -15.50 -5.99 16.83
N ASN A 75 -14.18 -5.79 16.89
CA ASN A 75 -13.58 -4.46 16.78
C ASN A 75 -13.56 -3.86 15.36
N ARG A 76 -13.45 -4.67 14.28
CA ARG A 76 -13.37 -4.11 12.91
C ARG A 76 -14.67 -3.50 12.38
N LEU A 77 -15.82 -3.80 13.00
CA LEU A 77 -17.09 -3.16 12.63
C LEU A 77 -17.13 -1.68 13.04
N PHE A 78 -16.32 -1.29 14.03
CA PHE A 78 -16.22 0.08 14.54
C PHE A 78 -14.89 0.75 14.16
N ASP A 79 -13.96 -0.02 13.59
CA ASP A 79 -12.60 0.40 13.30
C ASP A 79 -12.25 0.07 11.85
N ASP A 80 -12.93 0.78 10.95
CA ASP A 80 -12.72 0.74 9.50
C ASP A 80 -11.80 1.90 9.09
N PRO A 81 -10.73 1.66 8.29
CA PRO A 81 -9.80 2.71 7.85
C PRO A 81 -10.44 3.94 7.21
N PHE A 82 -11.66 3.84 6.66
CA PHE A 82 -12.41 5.02 6.19
C PHE A 82 -12.81 5.98 7.33
N ARG A 83 -13.08 5.45 8.52
CA ARG A 83 -13.60 6.21 9.67
C ARG A 83 -12.54 6.54 10.70
N SER A 84 -11.65 5.59 10.98
CA SER A 84 -10.70 5.72 12.07
C SER A 84 -9.35 6.27 11.61
N GLY A 85 -9.04 6.25 10.30
CA GLY A 85 -7.74 6.70 9.80
C GLY A 85 -6.63 5.71 10.12
N GLY A 86 -5.40 6.19 10.22
CA GLY A 86 -4.21 5.34 10.15
C GLY A 86 -3.73 5.17 8.71
N ASN A 87 -2.63 4.44 8.53
CA ASN A 87 -2.11 4.19 7.19
C ASN A 87 -3.05 3.29 6.42
N GLN A 88 -3.10 3.49 5.11
CA GLN A 88 -3.87 2.67 4.17
C GLN A 88 -2.94 2.06 3.13
N LEU A 89 -3.29 0.85 2.66
CA LEU A 89 -2.55 0.14 1.63
C LEU A 89 -3.49 -0.24 0.48
N ILE A 90 -3.07 0.06 -0.73
CA ILE A 90 -3.65 -0.48 -1.97
C ILE A 90 -2.57 -1.29 -2.65
N VAL A 91 -2.91 -2.52 -3.02
CA VAL A 91 -2.02 -3.39 -3.80
C VAL A 91 -2.71 -3.71 -5.12
N THR A 92 -2.00 -3.52 -6.23
CA THR A 92 -2.50 -3.87 -7.56
C THR A 92 -1.75 -5.09 -8.10
N SER A 93 -2.41 -5.85 -8.98
CA SER A 93 -1.82 -7.01 -9.63
C SER A 93 -2.67 -7.45 -10.82
N ARG A 94 -2.07 -8.10 -11.81
CA ARG A 94 -2.82 -8.93 -12.76
C ARG A 94 -3.42 -10.14 -12.05
N ILE A 95 -4.70 -10.39 -12.31
CA ILE A 95 -5.49 -11.44 -11.65
C ILE A 95 -4.84 -12.83 -11.69
N VAL A 96 -4.20 -13.19 -12.82
CA VAL A 96 -3.55 -14.50 -12.98
C VAL A 96 -2.34 -14.63 -12.06
N GLY A 97 -1.51 -13.58 -11.96
CA GLY A 97 -0.32 -13.59 -11.11
C GLY A 97 -0.68 -13.55 -9.62
N TYR A 98 -1.72 -12.80 -9.27
CA TYR A 98 -2.18 -12.69 -7.88
C TYR A 98 -2.54 -14.05 -7.28
N HIS A 99 -3.33 -14.86 -7.97
CA HIS A 99 -3.78 -16.17 -7.47
C HIS A 99 -2.66 -17.18 -7.21
N VAL A 100 -1.47 -16.99 -7.78
CA VAL A 100 -0.33 -17.90 -7.56
C VAL A 100 0.25 -17.76 -6.15
N ALA A 101 0.16 -16.57 -5.54
CA ALA A 101 0.53 -16.32 -4.14
C ALA A 101 -0.16 -15.02 -3.70
N PRO A 102 -1.41 -15.12 -3.23
CA PRO A 102 -2.15 -13.97 -2.70
C PRO A 102 -1.50 -13.49 -1.40
N LEU A 103 -1.86 -12.27 -0.98
CA LEU A 103 -1.57 -11.83 0.39
C LEU A 103 -2.49 -12.56 1.36
N ASP A 104 -1.92 -13.06 2.47
CA ASP A 104 -2.69 -13.69 3.54
C ASP A 104 -3.38 -12.63 4.42
N GLY A 105 -4.35 -13.04 5.23
CA GLY A 105 -5.08 -12.15 6.13
C GLY A 105 -6.39 -11.61 5.56
N GLN A 106 -7.03 -10.70 6.29
CA GLN A 106 -8.40 -10.26 6.01
C GLN A 106 -8.44 -9.02 5.10
N PHE A 107 -7.71 -9.06 3.99
CA PHE A 107 -7.74 -8.00 2.98
C PHE A 107 -9.04 -7.98 2.20
N ALA A 108 -9.54 -6.79 1.88
CA ALA A 108 -10.62 -6.63 0.92
C ALA A 108 -10.08 -6.86 -0.50
N HIS A 109 -10.73 -7.75 -1.25
CA HIS A 109 -10.31 -8.13 -2.60
C HIS A 109 -11.29 -7.57 -3.63
N TYR A 110 -10.77 -6.80 -4.57
CA TYR A 110 -11.55 -6.21 -5.65
C TYR A 110 -10.95 -6.60 -7.00
N THR A 111 -11.81 -6.86 -7.99
CA THR A 111 -11.41 -7.06 -9.37
C THR A 111 -11.97 -5.94 -10.22
N ILE A 112 -11.10 -5.19 -10.89
CA ILE A 112 -11.51 -4.19 -11.87
C ILE A 112 -11.92 -4.94 -13.15
N ARG A 113 -13.19 -4.77 -13.53
CA ARG A 113 -13.72 -5.35 -14.77
C ARG A 113 -13.42 -4.42 -15.95
N PRO A 114 -13.34 -4.96 -17.18
CA PRO A 114 -13.35 -4.12 -18.38
C PRO A 114 -14.53 -3.16 -18.35
N MET A 115 -14.32 -1.93 -18.84
CA MET A 115 -15.42 -0.99 -19.09
C MET A 115 -16.41 -1.63 -20.06
N ASP A 116 -17.71 -1.44 -19.82
CA ASP A 116 -18.72 -1.84 -20.79
C ASP A 116 -18.81 -0.85 -21.96
N GLU A 117 -19.56 -1.22 -22.99
CA GLU A 117 -19.72 -0.42 -24.22
C GLU A 117 -20.33 0.96 -23.97
N GLU A 118 -21.03 1.16 -22.85
CA GLU A 118 -21.62 2.45 -22.49
C GLU A 118 -20.55 3.38 -21.91
N HIS A 119 -19.74 2.89 -20.96
CA HIS A 119 -18.62 3.63 -20.39
C HIS A 119 -17.48 3.88 -21.40
N MET A 120 -17.32 3.03 -22.41
CA MET A 120 -16.32 3.23 -23.47
C MET A 120 -16.61 4.43 -24.37
N LYS A 121 -17.85 4.91 -24.44
CA LYS A 121 -18.22 6.04 -25.31
C LYS A 121 -17.69 7.39 -24.81
N ASP A 122 -17.32 7.45 -23.53
CA ASP A 122 -16.86 8.66 -22.84
C ASP A 122 -15.31 8.74 -22.71
N PHE A 123 -14.57 7.79 -23.31
CA PHE A 123 -13.10 7.73 -23.36
C PHE A 123 -12.55 8.00 -24.76
#